data_AF-A0A6A7ZGR3-F1
#
_entry.id   AF-A0A6A7ZGR3-F1
#
_cell.length_a   1.000
_cell.length_b   1.000
_cell.length_c   1.000
_cell.angle_alpha   90.00
_cell.angle_beta   90.00
_cell.angle_gamma   90.00
#
_symmetry.space_group_name_H-M   'P 1'
#
loop_
_entity.id
_entity.type
_entity.pdbx_description
1 polymer ?
#
loop_
_entity_poly.entity_id
_entity_poly.type
_entity_poly.pdbx_seq_one_letter_code
_entity_poly.pdbx_strand_id
1 'polypeptide(L)'
;MRVAFYDAERSVVGPRHIFPDWTPDDARLYAMSLQDPAFDHLDWLLVWDEKPVPGTLPFRSVFFLGDFPLTGTTDFTEHQIEQAFAQAIGH
;
A
#
# COMPACT_ATOMS: atom_id res chain seq x y z
N MET A 1 -6.91 1.92 -10.64
CA MET A 1 -6.09 1.65 -9.44
C MET A 1 -6.94 1.19 -8.25
N ARG A 2 -6.43 0.29 -7.42
CA ARG A 2 -6.96 -0.03 -6.09
C ARG A 2 -5.93 0.30 -5.03
N VAL A 3 -6.40 0.74 -3.87
CA VAL A 3 -5.54 0.97 -2.70
C VAL A 3 -6.14 0.32 -1.47
N ALA A 4 -5.28 -0.08 -0.54
CA ALA A 4 -5.68 -0.55 0.78
C ALA A 4 -4.67 -0.11 1.82
N PHE A 5 -5.16 0.29 2.99
CA PHE A 5 -4.28 0.51 4.13
C PHE A 5 -3.89 -0.82 4.75
N TYR A 6 -2.67 -0.92 5.26
CA TYR A 6 -2.17 -2.09 5.96
C TYR A 6 -1.57 -1.67 7.30
N ASP A 7 -2.14 -2.23 8.36
CA ASP A 7 -1.64 -2.14 9.73
C ASP A 7 -0.62 -3.27 9.91
N ALA A 8 0.66 -2.90 9.95
CA ALA A 8 1.76 -3.86 9.99
C ALA A 8 1.93 -4.43 11.40
N GLU A 9 1.65 -3.65 12.44
CA GLU A 9 1.66 -4.12 13.84
C GLU A 9 0.66 -5.26 14.07
N ARG A 10 -0.53 -5.16 13.48
CA ARG A 10 -1.60 -6.15 13.64
C ARG A 10 -1.68 -7.15 12.49
N SER A 11 -0.94 -6.91 11.40
CA SER A 11 -0.99 -7.70 10.17
C SER A 11 -2.40 -7.79 9.57
N VAL A 12 -3.08 -6.64 9.48
CA VAL A 12 -4.48 -6.53 9.01
C VAL A 12 -4.59 -5.55 7.85
N VAL A 13 -5.33 -5.94 6.82
CA VAL A 13 -5.76 -5.03 5.74
C VAL A 13 -6.95 -4.20 6.20
N GLY A 14 -6.76 -2.89 6.22
CA GLY A 14 -7.77 -1.89 6.55
C GLY A 14 -8.68 -1.53 5.36
N PRO A 15 -9.23 -0.30 5.34
CA PRO A 15 -10.13 0.16 4.29
C PRO A 15 -9.51 0.02 2.89
N ARG A 16 -10.35 -0.41 1.94
CA ARG A 16 -10.00 -0.53 0.52
C ARG A 16 -10.74 0.54 -0.28
N HIS A 17 -10.05 1.16 -1.21
CA HIS A 17 -10.64 2.15 -2.11
C HIS A 17 -10.31 1.83 -3.57
N ILE A 18 -11.23 2.16 -4.47
CA ILE A 18 -11.09 1.95 -5.91
C ILE A 18 -11.08 3.32 -6.57
N PHE A 19 -10.04 3.58 -7.35
CA PHE A 19 -9.86 4.80 -8.11
C PHE A 19 -9.68 4.43 -9.58
N PRO A 20 -10.76 4.44 -10.39
CA PRO A 20 -10.72 3.93 -11.76
C PRO A 20 -9.79 4.72 -12.66
N ASP A 21 -9.70 6.04 -12.47
CA ASP A 21 -8.93 6.95 -13.32
C ASP A 21 -7.51 7.25 -12.81
N TRP A 22 -7.11 6.67 -11.67
CA TRP A 22 -5.80 6.92 -11.09
C TRP A 22 -4.68 6.20 -11.84
N THR A 23 -3.64 6.97 -12.12
CA THR A 23 -2.34 6.50 -12.58
C THR A 23 -1.45 6.12 -11.39
N PRO A 24 -0.31 5.44 -11.63
CA PRO A 24 0.71 5.23 -10.61
C PRO A 24 1.19 6.53 -9.93
N ASP A 25 1.28 7.64 -10.66
CA ASP A 25 1.71 8.92 -10.10
C ASP A 25 0.65 9.56 -9.21
N ASP A 26 -0.64 9.43 -9.56
CA ASP A 26 -1.73 9.85 -8.67
C ASP A 26 -1.69 9.10 -7.33
N ALA A 27 -1.40 7.80 -7.37
CA ALA A 27 -1.26 7.00 -6.17
C ALA A 27 -0.04 7.41 -5.32
N ARG A 28 1.07 7.80 -5.96
CA ARG A 28 2.25 8.35 -5.26
C ARG A 28 1.90 9.67 -4.57
N LEU A 29 1.23 10.58 -5.26
CA LEU A 29 0.80 11.86 -4.71
C LEU A 29 -0.17 11.68 -3.54
N TYR A 30 -1.09 10.72 -3.66
CA TYR A 30 -2.00 10.37 -2.58
C TYR A 30 -1.24 9.84 -1.35
N ALA A 31 -0.29 8.92 -1.52
CA ALA A 31 0.54 8.44 -0.42
C ALA A 31 1.32 9.58 0.27
N MET A 32 1.87 10.52 -0.51
CA MET A 32 2.53 11.71 0.04
C MET A 32 1.57 12.61 0.83
N SER A 33 0.32 12.74 0.41
CA SER A 33 -0.69 13.53 1.15
C SER A 33 -1.12 12.89 2.47
N LEU A 34 -0.87 11.59 2.64
CA LEU A 34 -1.19 10.81 3.83
C LEU A 34 -0.07 10.79 4.87
N GLN A 35 1.05 11.50 4.63
CA GLN A 35 2.11 11.71 5.61
C GLN A 35 1.67 12.71 6.70
N ASP A 36 0.61 12.37 7.41
CA ASP A 36 0.07 13.10 8.55
C ASP A 36 0.10 12.17 9.78
N PRO A 37 0.45 12.66 10.98
CA PRO A 37 0.49 11.84 12.20
C PRO A 37 -0.82 11.13 12.53
N ALA A 38 -1.96 11.62 12.01
CA ALA A 38 -3.24 10.92 12.13
C ALA A 38 -3.22 9.52 11.49
N PHE A 39 -2.31 9.26 10.54
CA PHE A 39 -2.13 7.98 9.87
C PHE A 39 -0.98 7.13 10.43
N ASP A 40 -0.36 7.52 11.56
CA ASP A 40 0.72 6.75 12.21
C ASP A 40 0.31 5.32 12.59
N HIS A 41 -1.00 5.05 12.70
CA HIS A 41 -1.55 3.72 12.98
C HIS A 41 -1.81 2.87 11.72
N LEU A 42 -1.68 3.46 10.53
CA LEU A 42 -1.78 2.78 9.24
C LEU A 42 -0.39 2.84 8.63
N ASP A 43 0.43 1.85 8.97
CA ASP A 43 1.84 1.86 8.59
C ASP A 43 2.01 2.05 7.09
N TRP A 44 1.20 1.36 6.27
CA TRP A 44 1.41 1.31 4.82
C TRP A 44 0.16 1.51 3.96
N LEU A 45 0.40 1.98 2.75
CA LEU A 45 -0.56 1.98 1.65
C LEU A 45 -0.13 0.96 0.59
N LEU A 46 -0.93 -0.10 0.44
CA LEU A 46 -0.83 -1.04 -0.66
C LEU A 46 -1.55 -0.47 -1.88
N VAL A 47 -0.90 -0.48 -3.04
CA VAL A 47 -1.46 0.01 -4.29
C VAL A 47 -1.26 -1.03 -5.39
N TRP A 48 -2.33 -1.34 -6.13
CA TRP A 48 -2.25 -2.28 -7.25
C TRP A 48 -3.26 -1.99 -8.35
N ASP A 49 -2.92 -2.44 -9.56
CA ASP A 49 -3.87 -2.56 -10.65
C ASP A 49 -4.61 -3.90 -10.58
N GLU A 50 -5.94 -3.85 -10.52
CA GLU A 50 -6.77 -5.06 -10.57
C GLU A 50 -6.77 -5.71 -11.95
N LYS A 51 -6.75 -4.89 -13.02
CA LYS A 51 -6.75 -5.33 -14.41
C LYS A 51 -5.71 -4.53 -15.18
N PRO A 52 -4.45 -4.98 -15.24
CA PRO A 52 -3.48 -4.36 -16.15
C PRO A 52 -4.01 -4.42 -17.59
N VAL A 53 -3.75 -3.37 -18.36
CA VAL A 53 -4.07 -3.35 -19.78
C VAL A 53 -3.23 -4.45 -20.47
N PRO A 54 -3.81 -5.24 -21.40
CA PRO A 54 -3.04 -6.24 -22.13
C PRO A 54 -1.80 -5.61 -22.80
N GLY A 55 -0.61 -6.12 -22.47
CA GLY A 55 0.67 -5.59 -22.96
C GLY A 55 1.37 -4.58 -22.03
N THR A 56 0.77 -4.23 -20.89
CA THR A 56 1.43 -3.45 -19.82
C THR A 56 1.82 -4.34 -18.64
N LEU A 57 2.91 -3.98 -17.96
CA LEU A 57 3.25 -4.62 -16.69
C LEU A 57 2.23 -4.21 -15.61
N PRO A 58 1.76 -5.15 -14.76
CA PRO A 58 0.90 -4.81 -13.64
C PRO A 58 1.60 -3.86 -12.68
N PHE A 59 0.97 -2.74 -12.35
CA PHE A 59 1.47 -1.87 -11.30
C PHE A 59 1.10 -2.44 -9.93
N ARG A 60 2.11 -2.56 -9.07
CA ARG A 60 1.97 -2.96 -7.67
C ARG A 60 3.06 -2.25 -6.88
N SER A 61 2.69 -1.57 -5.81
CA SER A 61 3.64 -0.83 -4.96
C SER A 61 3.13 -0.70 -3.54
N VAL A 62 4.08 -0.58 -2.60
CA VAL A 62 3.81 -0.30 -1.19
C VAL A 62 4.41 1.06 -0.88
N PHE A 63 3.64 1.91 -0.22
CA PHE A 63 4.11 3.19 0.31
C PHE A 63 4.08 3.15 1.82
N PHE A 64 5.16 3.58 2.45
CA PHE A 64 5.23 3.78 3.89
C PHE A 64 4.59 5.13 4.24
N LEU A 65 3.65 5.13 5.19
CA LEU A 65 2.89 6.31 5.59
C LEU A 65 3.32 6.90 6.92
N GLY A 66 3.94 6.10 7.80
CA GLY A 66 4.39 6.55 9.12
C GLY A 66 5.69 7.37 9.11
N ASP A 67 6.12 7.79 10.29
CA ASP A 67 7.45 8.35 10.51
C ASP A 67 8.53 7.29 10.27
N PHE A 68 9.48 7.60 9.38
CA PHE A 68 10.58 6.72 9.01
C PHE A 68 11.29 6.22 10.28
N PRO A 69 11.42 4.90 10.54
CA PRO A 69 12.23 4.45 11.65
C PRO A 69 13.70 4.68 11.30
N LEU A 70 14.24 5.84 11.69
CA LEU A 70 15.66 6.18 11.58
C LEU A 70 16.55 5.28 12.47
N THR A 71 15.98 4.36 13.24
CA THR A 71 16.73 3.48 14.12
C THR A 71 16.17 2.05 14.13
N GLY A 72 16.70 1.22 13.23
CA GLY A 72 16.96 -0.19 13.50
C GLY A 72 15.78 -1.16 13.62
N THR A 73 14.64 -0.89 12.97
CA THR A 73 13.46 -1.76 13.09
C THR A 73 13.20 -2.54 11.80
N THR A 74 13.37 -3.87 11.92
CA THR A 74 12.82 -4.95 11.09
C THR A 74 13.01 -4.84 9.58
N ASP A 75 13.94 -5.62 9.04
CA ASP A 75 13.92 -6.07 7.65
C ASP A 75 12.55 -6.68 7.34
N PHE A 76 11.66 -5.86 6.78
CA PHE A 76 10.36 -6.32 6.35
C PHE A 76 10.56 -7.17 5.10
N THR A 77 10.20 -8.44 5.21
CA THR A 77 10.55 -9.43 4.20
C THR A 77 9.59 -9.34 3.00
N GLU A 78 10.09 -9.67 1.82
CA GLU A 78 9.28 -9.87 0.61
C GLU A 78 8.04 -10.75 0.90
N HIS A 79 8.18 -11.75 1.77
CA HIS A 79 7.09 -12.62 2.19
C HIS A 79 5.92 -11.88 2.83
N GLN A 80 6.18 -10.89 3.71
CA GLN A 80 5.13 -10.13 4.36
C GLN A 80 4.40 -9.20 3.38
N ILE A 81 5.13 -8.63 2.42
CA ILE A 81 4.52 -7.85 1.33
C ILE A 81 3.59 -8.76 0.51
N GLU A 82 4.03 -9.96 0.16
CA GLU A 82 3.19 -10.91 -0.57
C GLU A 82 1.94 -11.31 0.22
N GLN A 83 2.05 -11.55 1.52
CA GLN A 83 0.90 -11.85 2.37
C GLN A 83 -0.08 -10.68 2.45
N ALA A 84 0.41 -9.45 2.62
CA ALA A 84 -0.44 -8.25 2.71
C ALA A 84 -1.28 -8.06 1.44
N PHE A 85 -0.67 -8.22 0.26
CA PHE A 85 -1.40 -8.16 -1.00
C PHE A 85 -2.31 -9.37 -1.23
N ALA A 86 -1.91 -10.58 -0.82
CA ALA A 86 -2.79 -11.74 -0.89
C ALA A 86 -4.07 -11.51 -0.06
N GLN A 87 -3.96 -10.90 1.12
CA GLN A 87 -5.13 -10.49 1.92
C GLN A 87 -5.91 -9.33 1.30
N ALA A 88 -5.23 -8.38 0.66
CA ALA A 88 -5.87 -7.23 0.03
C ALA A 88 -6.67 -7.62 -1.23
N ILE A 89 -6.17 -8.60 -1.99
CA ILE A 89 -6.72 -9.08 -3.27
C ILE A 89 -7.66 -10.28 -3.08
N GLY A 90 -7.42 -11.12 -2.08
CA GLY A 90 -8.12 -12.41 -1.87
C GLY A 90 -9.55 -12.35 -1.36
N HIS A 91 -10.21 -11.18 -1.39
CA HIS A 91 -11.61 -10.98 -1.03
C HIS A 91 -12.33 -10.09 -2.05
#